data_AF-A0A137SQU8-F1
#
_entry.id   AF-A0A137SQU8-F1
#
_cell.length_a   1.000
_cell.length_b   1.000
_cell.length_c   1.000
_cell.angle_alpha   90.00
_cell.angle_beta   90.00
_cell.angle_gamma   90.00
#
_symmetry.space_group_name_H-M   'P 1'
#
loop_
_entity.id
_entity.type
_entity.pdbx_description
1 polymer ?
#
loop_
_entity_poly.entity_id
_entity_poly.type
_entity_poly.pdbx_seq_one_letter_code
_entity_poly.pdbx_strand_id
1 'polypeptide(L)'
;MKFVFTEKALSYLKAKNVEEITITTYHGRTCCAAPIAEPVINLGAPAAWDDLFLSFELDEPKIKIHLTKLLDFKDNTVILDLEKYLMFENLCAKNLDVKDLV
;
A
#
# COMPACT_ATOMS: atom_id res chain seq x y z
N MET A 1 -3.65 -1.04 14.99
CA MET A 1 -2.95 -1.18 13.69
C MET A 1 -1.92 -0.07 13.60
N LYS A 2 -0.70 -0.39 13.18
CA LYS A 2 0.42 0.56 13.17
C LYS A 2 1.01 0.66 11.77
N PHE A 3 1.17 1.88 11.28
CA PHE A 3 1.93 2.16 10.06
C PHE A 3 3.34 2.58 10.45
N VAL A 4 4.33 1.92 9.86
CA VAL A 4 5.75 2.22 10.06
C VAL A 4 6.32 2.62 8.73
N PHE A 5 6.86 3.82 8.64
CA PHE A 5 7.50 4.30 7.42
C PHE A 5 9.00 4.26 7.58
N THR A 6 9.73 3.74 6.60
CA THR A 6 11.17 3.93 6.55
C THR A 6 11.51 5.39 6.22
N GLU A 7 12.71 5.84 6.60
CA GLU A 7 13.15 7.22 6.31
C GLU A 7 13.10 7.54 4.81
N LYS A 8 13.40 6.54 3.97
CA LYS A 8 13.34 6.64 2.51
C LYS A 8 11.91 6.84 2.02
N ALA A 9 10.97 6.04 2.53
CA ALA A 9 9.55 6.18 2.21
C ALA A 9 9.00 7.55 2.62
N LEU A 10 9.30 8.02 3.84
CA LEU A 10 8.90 9.35 4.30
C LEU A 10 9.48 10.46 3.42
N SER A 11 10.76 10.38 3.08
CA SER A 11 11.43 11.38 2.25
C SER A 11 10.82 11.44 0.85
N TYR A 12 10.48 10.29 0.26
CA TYR A 12 9.83 10.19 -1.03
C TYR A 12 8.42 10.80 -1.02
N LEU A 13 7.60 10.45 -0.02
CA LEU A 13 6.23 10.97 0.12
C LEU A 13 6.22 12.49 0.32
N LYS A 14 7.14 13.01 1.14
CA LYS A 14 7.33 14.46 1.33
C LYS A 14 7.78 15.16 0.06
N ALA A 15 8.77 14.61 -0.65
CA ALA A 15 9.28 15.20 -1.89
C ALA A 15 8.22 15.29 -3.00
N LYS A 16 7.27 14.34 -3.02
CA LYS A 16 6.14 14.34 -3.96
C LYS A 16 4.91 15.08 -3.47
N ASN A 17 4.95 15.68 -2.28
CA ASN A 17 3.83 16.35 -1.63
C ASN A 17 2.56 15.46 -1.59
N VAL A 18 2.74 14.19 -1.22
CA VAL A 18 1.66 13.21 -1.19
C VAL A 18 0.88 13.37 0.12
N GLU A 19 -0.41 13.68 0.00
CA GLU A 19 -1.32 13.83 1.14
C GLU A 19 -2.13 12.54 1.39
N GLU A 20 -2.27 11.69 0.38
CA GLU A 20 -3.02 10.44 0.48
C GLU A 20 -2.38 9.31 -0.34
N ILE A 21 -2.48 8.09 0.18
CA ILE A 21 -2.02 6.86 -0.48
C ILE A 21 -3.09 5.78 -0.38
N THR A 22 -3.09 4.89 -1.37
CA THR A 22 -3.98 3.73 -1.41
C THR A 22 -3.17 2.44 -1.47
N ILE A 23 -3.36 1.57 -0.48
CA ILE A 23 -2.82 0.22 -0.42
C ILE A 23 -3.90 -0.75 -0.90
N THR A 24 -3.67 -1.40 -2.04
CA THR A 24 -4.61 -2.33 -2.66
C THR A 24 -3.91 -3.62 -3.07
N THR A 25 -4.66 -4.62 -3.52
CA THR A 25 -4.12 -5.79 -4.21
C THR A 25 -4.00 -5.51 -5.69
N TYR A 26 -2.88 -5.87 -6.30
CA TYR A 26 -2.76 -5.98 -7.75
C TYR A 26 -3.03 -7.43 -8.14
N HIS A 27 -4.01 -7.63 -9.04
CA HIS A 27 -4.26 -8.93 -9.65
C HIS A 27 -3.67 -8.92 -11.06
N GLY A 28 -2.45 -9.43 -11.20
CA GLY A 28 -1.85 -9.68 -12.50
C GLY A 28 -2.62 -10.79 -13.22
N ARG A 29 -3.19 -10.49 -14.39
CA ARG A 29 -3.71 -11.54 -15.29
C ARG A 29 -2.54 -12.20 -16.02
N THR A 30 -1.90 -13.17 -15.38
CA THR A 30 -0.92 -14.03 -16.06
C THR A 30 -1.65 -15.09 -16.88
N CYS A 31 -1.43 -15.10 -18.20
CA CYS A 31 -2.07 -16.00 -19.16
C CYS A 31 -1.83 -17.50 -18.85
N CYS A 32 -0.80 -17.84 -18.06
CA CYS A 32 -0.38 -19.22 -17.78
C CYS A 32 0.03 -19.50 -16.32
N ALA A 33 -0.13 -18.55 -15.39
CA ALA A 33 0.26 -18.73 -13.99
C ALA A 33 -0.90 -18.34 -13.07
N ALA A 34 -0.95 -18.97 -11.89
CA ALA A 34 -1.91 -18.62 -10.85
C ALA A 34 -1.85 -17.09 -10.61
N PRO A 35 -3.01 -16.43 -10.43
CA PRO A 35 -3.04 -15.00 -10.20
C PRO A 35 -2.22 -14.70 -8.94
N ILE A 36 -1.07 -14.03 -9.13
CA ILE A 36 -0.30 -13.53 -8.01
C ILE A 36 -1.00 -12.26 -7.54
N ALA A 37 -1.50 -12.29 -6.31
CA ALA A 37 -2.04 -11.13 -5.66
C ALA A 37 -0.96 -10.57 -4.73
N GLU A 38 -0.51 -9.35 -4.99
CA GLU A 38 0.49 -8.67 -4.16
C GLU A 38 -0.06 -7.33 -3.69
N PRO A 39 0.28 -6.91 -2.45
CA PRO A 39 -0.02 -5.56 -1.99
C PRO A 39 0.77 -4.53 -2.81
N VAL A 40 0.06 -3.56 -3.37
CA VAL A 40 0.61 -2.43 -4.12
C VAL A 40 0.18 -1.12 -3.52
N ILE A 41 1.03 -0.11 -3.60
CA ILE A 41 0.72 1.25 -3.16
C ILE A 41 0.55 2.15 -4.37
N ASN A 42 -0.60 2.79 -4.46
CA ASN A 42 -0.87 3.89 -5.39
C ASN A 42 -0.83 5.22 -4.63
N LEU A 43 -0.34 6.27 -5.28
CA LEU A 43 -0.41 7.63 -4.75
C LEU A 43 -1.77 8.22 -5.13
N GLY A 44 -2.46 8.82 -4.17
CA GLY A 44 -3.81 9.33 -4.38
C GLY A 44 -4.92 8.38 -3.90
N ALA A 45 -6.15 8.88 -4.01
CA ALA A 45 -7.38 8.23 -3.58
C ALA A 45 -7.71 7.01 -4.45
N PRO A 46 -8.45 6.04 -3.91
CA PRO A 46 -8.96 4.92 -4.69
C PRO A 46 -9.88 5.41 -5.82
N ALA A 47 -9.76 4.80 -7.01
CA ALA A 47 -10.39 5.30 -8.24
C ALA A 47 -11.93 5.23 -8.27
N ALA A 48 -12.55 4.44 -7.39
CA ALA A 48 -13.97 4.35 -7.07
C ALA A 48 -14.15 3.00 -6.38
N TRP A 49 -14.55 2.97 -5.10
CA TRP A 49 -15.24 1.90 -4.36
C TRP A 49 -15.00 2.11 -2.86
N ASP A 50 -15.59 3.16 -2.26
CA ASP A 50 -15.41 3.47 -0.83
C ASP A 50 -15.70 2.26 0.09
N ASP A 51 -16.64 1.39 -0.31
CA ASP A 51 -17.04 0.25 0.50
C ASP A 51 -15.97 -0.85 0.63
N LEU A 52 -14.96 -0.86 -0.24
CA LEU A 52 -13.87 -1.84 -0.21
C LEU A 52 -12.64 -1.37 0.56
N PHE A 53 -12.57 -0.10 0.96
CA PHE A 53 -11.42 0.47 1.63
C PHE A 53 -11.74 0.89 3.07
N LEU A 54 -10.75 0.74 3.94
CA LEU A 54 -10.70 1.37 5.25
C LEU A 54 -9.78 2.60 5.13
N SER A 55 -10.22 3.73 5.66
CA SER A 55 -9.44 4.97 5.62
C SER A 55 -8.87 5.29 7.00
N PHE A 56 -7.60 5.66 7.04
CA PHE A 56 -6.88 6.02 8.25
C PHE A 56 -6.21 7.38 8.05
N GLU A 57 -6.43 8.30 8.97
CA GLU A 57 -5.77 9.59 8.98
C GLU A 57 -4.63 9.53 10.00
N LEU A 58 -3.41 9.80 9.53
CA LEU A 58 -2.24 9.91 10.39
C LEU A 58 -1.92 11.38 10.59
N ASP A 59 -1.66 11.78 11.83
CA ASP A 59 -1.25 13.15 12.16
C ASP A 59 0.24 13.37 11.86
N GLU A 60 1.07 12.33 12.07
CA GLU A 60 2.51 12.36 11.87
C GLU A 60 3.01 11.04 11.22
N PRO A 61 3.34 11.03 9.91
CA PRO A 61 3.19 12.12 8.95
C PRO A 61 1.72 12.44 8.65
N LYS A 62 1.42 13.70 8.30
CA LYS A 62 0.08 14.13 7.88
C LYS A 62 -0.31 13.50 6.53
N ILE A 63 -0.76 12.25 6.56
CA ILE A 63 -1.08 11.43 5.38
C ILE A 63 -2.33 10.62 5.66
N LYS A 64 -3.22 10.56 4.67
CA LYS A 64 -4.36 9.66 4.64
C LYS A 64 -4.00 8.35 3.95
N ILE A 65 -4.34 7.23 4.57
CA ILE A 65 -4.09 5.89 4.03
C ILE A 65 -5.42 5.20 3.79
N HIS A 66 -5.67 4.83 2.54
CA HIS A 66 -6.77 3.95 2.14
C HIS A 66 -6.23 2.54 2.02
N LEU A 67 -6.85 1.57 2.66
CA LEU A 67 -6.41 0.18 2.64
C LEU A 67 -7.56 -0.75 2.30
N THR A 68 -7.37 -1.59 1.29
CA THR A 68 -8.41 -2.55 0.89
C THR A 68 -8.70 -3.57 2.00
N LYS A 69 -9.98 -3.92 2.15
CA LYS A 69 -10.44 -4.98 3.07
C LYS A 69 -9.99 -6.39 2.66
N LEU A 70 -9.40 -6.52 1.47
CA LEU A 70 -8.88 -7.76 0.90
C LEU A 70 -7.48 -8.14 1.40
N LEU A 71 -6.84 -7.29 2.21
CA LEU A 71 -5.54 -7.57 2.81
C LEU A 71 -5.71 -7.95 4.29
N ASP A 72 -4.92 -8.92 4.74
CA ASP A 72 -4.73 -9.26 6.15
C ASP A 72 -3.38 -8.74 6.65
N PHE A 73 -3.35 -8.40 7.92
CA PHE A 73 -2.16 -7.87 8.58
C PHE A 73 -1.42 -8.99 9.29
N LYS A 74 -0.11 -9.06 9.07
CA LYS A 74 0.77 -9.75 10.02
C LYS A 74 1.06 -8.81 11.17
N ASP A 75 0.90 -9.31 12.40
CA ASP A 75 1.28 -8.61 13.62
C ASP A 75 0.74 -7.17 13.77
N ASN A 76 -0.44 -6.90 13.18
CA ASN A 76 -1.10 -5.59 13.21
C ASN A 76 -0.22 -4.39 12.74
N THR A 77 0.83 -4.66 11.96
CA THR A 77 1.83 -3.66 11.55
C THR A 77 1.99 -3.68 10.04
N VAL A 78 1.91 -2.51 9.40
CA VAL A 78 2.20 -2.31 7.98
C VAL A 78 3.48 -1.51 7.85
N ILE A 79 4.45 -2.04 7.12
CA ILE A 79 5.73 -1.36 6.89
C ILE A 79 5.73 -0.77 5.49
N LEU A 80 5.77 0.55 5.38
CA LEU A 80 5.93 1.27 4.13
C LEU A 80 7.41 1.53 3.88
N ASP A 81 7.91 0.99 2.78
CA ASP A 81 9.31 1.10 2.40
C ASP A 81 9.46 1.57 0.96
N LEU A 82 10.60 2.19 0.65
CA LEU A 82 10.94 2.60 -0.71
C LEU A 82 12.04 1.71 -1.25
N GLU A 83 11.68 0.90 -2.24
CA GLU A 83 12.62 0.05 -2.94
C GLU A 83 13.12 0.75 -4.19
N LYS A 84 14.44 0.76 -4.34
CA LYS A 84 15.10 1.41 -5.46
C LYS A 84 15.59 0.35 -6.44
N TYR A 85 15.03 0.36 -7.63
CA TYR A 85 15.45 -0.42 -8.77
C TYR A 85 16.32 0.45 -9.69
N LEU A 86 17.01 -0.18 -10.64
CA LEU A 86 17.96 0.49 -11.54
C LEU A 86 17.40 1.74 -12.25
N MET A 87 16.10 1.78 -12.55
CA MET A 87 15.47 2.88 -13.31
C MET A 87 14.28 3.54 -12.62
N PHE A 88 13.81 3.00 -11.49
CA PHE A 88 12.63 3.52 -10.81
C PHE A 88 12.66 3.23 -9.31
N GLU A 89 11.93 4.05 -8.56
CA GLU A 89 11.70 3.89 -7.13
C GLU A 89 10.24 3.46 -6.94
N ASN A 90 10.03 2.39 -6.19
CA ASN A 90 8.71 1.83 -5.94
C ASN A 90 8.40 1.87 -4.43
N LEU A 91 7.23 2.39 -4.08
CA LEU A 91 6.76 2.37 -2.71
C LEU A 91 6.05 1.03 -2.46
N CYS A 92 6.53 0.27 -1.48
CA CYS A 92 6.05 -1.08 -1.20
C CYS A 92 5.42 -1.15 0.20
N ALA A 93 4.34 -1.92 0.34
CA ALA A 93 3.76 -2.25 1.63
C ALA A 93 4.17 -3.68 2.02
N LYS A 94 4.86 -3.82 3.15
CA LYS A 94 5.33 -5.10 3.70
C LYS A 94 4.50 -5.49 4.91
N ASN A 95 4.59 -6.77 5.27
CA ASN A 95 3.89 -7.37 6.42
C ASN A 95 2.35 -7.43 6.24
N LEU A 96 1.94 -7.62 4.99
CA LEU A 96 0.56 -7.82 4.57
C LEU A 96 0.47 -9.15 3.81
N ASP A 97 -0.60 -9.90 4.03
CA ASP A 97 -1.00 -11.03 3.19
C ASP A 97 -2.26 -10.66 2.42
N VAL A 98 -2.44 -11.27 1.25
CA VAL A 98 -3.72 -11.20 0.55
C VAL A 98 -4.64 -12.25 1.14
N LYS A 99 -5.87 -11.86 1.47
CA LYS A 99 -6.90 -12.81 1.87
C LYS A 99 -7.14 -13.79 0.74
N ASP A 100 -7.05 -15.08 1.04
CA ASP A 100 -7.55 -16.11 0.13
C ASP A 100 -9.03 -15.81 -0.14
N LEU A 101 -9.33 -15.46 -1.39
CA LEU A 101 -10.69 -15.38 -1.89
C LEU A 101 -11.18 -16.82 -2.10
N VAL A 102 -11.62 -17.48 -1.01
CA VAL A 102 -12.29 -18.79 -1.05
C VAL A 102 -13.69 -18.66 -1.62
#